data_AF-A0A8S3XMT0-F1
#
_entry.id   AF-A0A8S3XMT0-F1
#
_cell.length_a   1.000
_cell.length_b   1.000
_cell.length_c   1.000
_cell.angle_alpha   90.00
_cell.angle_beta   90.00
_cell.angle_gamma   90.00
#
_symmetry.space_group_name_H-M   'P 1'
#
loop_
_entity.id
_entity.type
_entity.pdbx_description
1 polymer ?
#
loop_
_entity_poly.entity_id
_entity_poly.type
_entity_poly.pdbx_seq_one_letter_code
_entity_poly.pdbx_strand_id
1 'polypeptide(L)'
;MRDIIEQLRMHLATTQNKLENIILDSNDLRSQVTNLIKENNTLKALLSKTPPKKSKSNCSTKKKVRSSLRYSDVNIITTPPRASSDNKAEEFSNRNILTVEQNLKDLELQLNSAKNEIADLSNQIITLQKAVQAKEFEESSLIQHTINLNSEIDKSKRPKLCIMTNSSFWGTLSAVDATFNKQFDYIRYFSPNCNIKYLLQYIDKKLHGHDMWDYCIIMIGERDFRTTCDCIELVKTIREA
;
A
#
# COMPACT_ATOMS: atom_id res chain seq x y z
N MET A 1 -21.22 2.47 -7.20
CA MET A 1 -19.95 3.05 -6.69
C MET A 1 -19.40 2.30 -5.48
N ARG A 2 -20.19 2.04 -4.43
CA ARG A 2 -19.74 1.27 -3.25
C ARG A 2 -19.21 -0.13 -3.60
N ASP A 3 -19.85 -0.83 -4.53
CA ASP A 3 -19.44 -2.19 -4.94
C ASP A 3 -18.09 -2.23 -5.69
N ILE A 4 -17.79 -1.18 -6.47
CA ILE A 4 -16.51 -1.07 -7.20
C ILE A 4 -15.36 -0.85 -6.22
N ILE A 5 -15.59 0.00 -5.20
CA ILE A 5 -14.61 0.23 -4.13
C ILE A 5 -14.33 -1.07 -3.38
N GLU A 6 -15.35 -1.88 -3.12
CA GLU A 6 -15.18 -3.16 -2.42
C GLU A 6 -14.45 -4.21 -3.26
N GLN A 7 -14.74 -4.27 -4.57
CA GLN A 7 -13.99 -5.12 -5.50
C GLN A 7 -12.50 -4.72 -5.58
N LEU A 8 -12.20 -3.42 -5.64
CA LEU A 8 -10.83 -2.93 -5.66
C LEU A 8 -10.10 -3.24 -4.34
N ARG A 9 -10.78 -3.14 -3.19
CA ARG A 9 -10.22 -3.53 -1.89
C ARG A 9 -9.88 -5.01 -1.81
N MET A 10 -10.79 -5.88 -2.28
CA MET A 10 -10.50 -7.31 -2.36
C MET A 10 -9.31 -7.59 -3.29
N HIS A 11 -9.27 -6.93 -4.45
CA HIS A 11 -8.18 -7.13 -5.39
C HIS A 11 -6.83 -6.68 -4.82
N LEU A 12 -6.80 -5.54 -4.12
CA LEU A 12 -5.62 -5.07 -3.41
C LEU A 12 -5.15 -6.08 -2.36
N ALA A 13 -6.07 -6.58 -1.53
CA ALA A 13 -5.76 -7.57 -0.49
C ALA A 13 -5.20 -8.87 -1.08
N THR A 14 -5.81 -9.38 -2.15
CA THR A 14 -5.30 -10.60 -2.82
C THR A 14 -3.92 -10.40 -3.44
N THR A 15 -3.65 -9.20 -3.95
CA THR A 15 -2.36 -8.86 -4.55
C THR A 15 -1.27 -8.70 -3.47
N GLN A 16 -1.60 -8.11 -2.33
CA GLN A 16 -0.70 -8.03 -1.17
C GLN A 16 -0.29 -9.42 -0.68
N ASN A 17 -1.26 -10.34 -0.52
CA ASN A 17 -0.95 -11.73 -0.12
C ASN A 17 -0.05 -12.45 -1.12
N LYS A 18 -0.26 -12.24 -2.42
CA LYS A 18 0.62 -12.82 -3.46
C LYS A 18 2.04 -12.26 -3.37
N LEU A 19 2.19 -10.97 -3.11
CA LEU A 19 3.50 -10.34 -2.95
C LEU A 19 4.23 -10.90 -1.72
N GLU A 20 3.53 -11.06 -0.60
CA GLU A 20 4.12 -11.67 0.62
C GLU A 20 4.63 -13.09 0.36
N ASN A 21 3.85 -13.91 -0.36
CA ASN A 21 4.29 -15.26 -0.73
C ASN A 21 5.55 -15.24 -1.60
N ILE A 22 5.61 -14.35 -2.61
CA ILE A 22 6.79 -14.22 -3.48
C ILE A 22 8.03 -13.77 -2.68
N ILE A 23 7.85 -12.89 -1.69
CA ILE A 23 8.95 -12.47 -0.80
C ILE A 23 9.47 -13.65 0.01
N LEU A 24 8.58 -14.49 0.55
CA LEU A 24 8.96 -15.69 1.28
C LEU A 24 9.73 -16.68 0.39
N ASP A 25 9.22 -16.96 -0.80
CA ASP A 25 9.88 -17.86 -1.77
C ASP A 25 11.25 -17.31 -2.20
N SER A 26 11.37 -16.00 -2.42
CA SER A 26 12.65 -15.37 -2.77
C SER A 26 13.67 -15.49 -1.63
N ASN A 27 13.23 -15.38 -0.38
CA ASN A 27 14.10 -15.55 0.77
C ASN A 27 14.57 -17.01 0.91
N ASP A 28 13.69 -17.98 0.67
CA ASP A 28 14.07 -19.40 0.68
C ASP A 28 15.09 -19.72 -0.42
N LEU A 29 14.85 -19.26 -1.65
CA LEU A 29 15.79 -19.42 -2.75
C LEU A 29 17.16 -18.79 -2.47
N ARG A 30 17.21 -17.60 -1.86
CA ARG A 30 18.48 -16.97 -1.44
C ARG A 30 19.21 -17.82 -0.41
N SER A 31 18.48 -18.44 0.52
CA SER A 31 19.05 -19.37 1.51
C SER A 31 19.66 -20.60 0.81
N GLN A 32 18.92 -21.22 -0.11
CA GLN A 32 19.40 -22.35 -0.89
C GLN A 32 20.66 -22.02 -1.71
N VAL A 33 20.67 -20.88 -2.41
CA VAL A 33 21.85 -20.41 -3.17
C VAL A 33 23.05 -20.20 -2.25
N THR A 34 22.83 -19.60 -1.07
CA THR A 34 23.91 -19.39 -0.09
C THR A 34 24.50 -20.73 0.38
N ASN A 35 23.67 -21.76 0.56
CA ASN A 35 24.12 -23.09 0.94
C ASN A 35 24.93 -23.77 -0.17
N LEU A 36 24.43 -23.72 -1.42
CA LEU A 36 25.16 -24.26 -2.58
C LEU A 36 26.52 -23.58 -2.80
N ILE A 37 26.61 -22.26 -2.59
CA ILE A 37 27.88 -21.54 -2.65
C ILE A 37 28.86 -22.07 -1.58
N LYS A 38 28.38 -22.30 -0.35
CA LYS A 38 29.21 -22.87 0.73
C LYS A 38 29.69 -24.28 0.40
N GLU A 39 28.82 -25.13 -0.14
CA GLU A 39 29.19 -26.48 -0.57
C GLU A 39 30.23 -26.45 -1.70
N ASN A 40 30.03 -25.62 -2.71
CA ASN A 40 30.95 -25.48 -3.82
C ASN A 40 32.34 -25.00 -3.34
N ASN A 41 32.38 -24.03 -2.44
CA ASN A 41 33.63 -23.58 -1.84
C ASN A 41 34.31 -24.68 -1.02
N THR A 42 33.53 -25.51 -0.33
CA THR A 42 34.06 -26.67 0.41
C THR A 42 34.66 -27.71 -0.53
N LEU A 43 33.99 -28.03 -1.64
CA LEU A 43 34.48 -28.95 -2.67
C LEU A 43 35.77 -28.44 -3.34
N LYS A 44 35.82 -27.14 -3.68
CA LYS A 44 37.03 -26.49 -4.20
C LYS A 44 38.20 -26.59 -3.21
N ALA A 45 37.94 -26.41 -1.92
CA ALA A 45 38.95 -26.53 -0.87
C ALA A 45 39.44 -27.99 -0.67
N LEU A 46 38.61 -28.99 -0.96
CA LEU A 46 39.02 -30.40 -0.95
C LEU A 46 39.91 -30.73 -2.16
N LEU A 47 39.56 -30.24 -3.34
CA LEU A 47 40.33 -30.42 -4.57
C LEU A 47 41.72 -29.76 -4.50
N SER A 48 41.85 -28.62 -3.81
CA SER A 48 43.15 -27.95 -3.62
C SER A 48 44.06 -28.64 -2.59
N LYS A 49 43.53 -29.58 -1.80
CA LYS A 49 44.29 -30.34 -0.79
C LYS A 49 44.81 -31.71 -1.30
N THR A 50 44.43 -32.14 -2.50
CA THR A 50 44.96 -33.38 -3.09
C THR A 50 46.39 -33.16 -3.64
N PRO A 51 47.41 -33.88 -3.15
CA PRO A 51 48.79 -33.70 -3.63
C PRO A 51 48.94 -34.18 -5.08
N PRO A 52 49.78 -33.51 -5.90
CA PRO A 52 49.94 -33.85 -7.31
C PRO A 52 50.56 -35.25 -7.44
N LYS A 53 49.81 -36.18 -8.06
CA LYS A 53 50.36 -37.45 -8.55
C LYS A 53 51.43 -37.12 -9.60
N LYS A 54 52.70 -37.15 -9.20
CA LYS A 54 53.84 -37.09 -10.13
C LYS A 54 53.91 -38.38 -10.94
N SER A 55 53.21 -38.44 -12.06
CA SER A 55 53.42 -39.48 -13.08
C SER A 55 54.69 -39.17 -13.85
N LYS A 56 55.81 -39.77 -13.44
CA LYS A 56 57.03 -39.83 -14.27
C LYS A 56 56.85 -40.89 -15.34
N SER A 57 56.59 -40.48 -16.58
CA SER A 57 56.89 -41.28 -17.77
C SER A 57 58.28 -40.91 -18.25
N ASN A 58 59.18 -41.89 -18.38
CA ASN A 58 60.13 -41.97 -19.49
C ASN A 58 60.77 -43.36 -19.51
N CYS A 59 60.54 -44.05 -20.62
CA CYS A 59 61.09 -45.33 -20.99
C CYS A 59 62.27 -45.09 -21.96
N SER A 60 63.50 -45.41 -21.56
CA SER A 60 64.55 -45.84 -22.48
C SER A 60 65.74 -46.51 -21.77
N THR A 61 65.98 -47.78 -22.16
CA THR A 61 67.25 -48.52 -22.34
C THR A 61 68.18 -48.90 -21.17
N LYS A 62 68.28 -50.24 -21.00
CA LYS A 62 69.46 -51.15 -20.89
C LYS A 62 70.38 -51.11 -19.65
N LYS A 63 70.38 -52.24 -18.91
CA LYS A 63 71.50 -53.13 -18.45
C LYS A 63 71.15 -53.74 -17.06
N LYS A 64 70.91 -55.06 -16.97
CA LYS A 64 71.86 -56.15 -16.61
C LYS A 64 72.37 -56.06 -15.16
N VAL A 65 71.90 -56.95 -14.28
CA VAL A 65 72.68 -57.97 -13.50
C VAL A 65 71.78 -58.58 -12.39
N ARG A 66 72.09 -59.85 -12.10
CA ARG A 66 71.44 -60.93 -11.35
C ARG A 66 71.23 -60.73 -9.83
N SER A 67 70.45 -61.69 -9.31
CA SER A 67 70.36 -62.26 -7.94
C SER A 67 69.09 -61.80 -7.19
N SER A 68 68.32 -62.63 -6.48
CA SER A 68 68.32 -64.05 -6.11
C SER A 68 67.02 -64.31 -5.30
N LEU A 69 66.57 -65.57 -5.17
CA LEU A 69 65.42 -66.10 -4.38
C LEU A 69 64.00 -65.78 -4.92
N ARG A 70 63.11 -66.67 -5.43
CA ARG A 70 62.66 -68.07 -5.06
C ARG A 70 62.24 -68.16 -3.59
N TYR A 71 61.03 -68.55 -3.14
CA TYR A 71 59.80 -69.22 -3.62
C TYR A 71 58.62 -68.65 -2.76
N SER A 72 57.31 -68.78 -3.00
CA SER A 72 56.54 -69.98 -3.40
C SER A 72 55.14 -69.61 -3.92
N ASP A 73 54.65 -70.50 -4.78
CA ASP A 73 53.38 -70.53 -5.50
C ASP A 73 52.12 -70.62 -4.61
N VAL A 74 51.02 -70.00 -5.06
CA VAL A 74 49.71 -70.67 -5.05
C VAL A 74 49.02 -70.43 -6.39
N ASN A 75 48.82 -71.56 -7.05
CA ASN A 75 48.14 -71.80 -8.31
C ASN A 75 46.62 -71.62 -8.12
N ILE A 76 45.96 -70.74 -8.89
CA ILE A 76 44.52 -70.89 -9.18
C ILE A 76 44.30 -70.80 -10.69
N ILE A 77 43.70 -71.88 -11.14
CA ILE A 77 43.41 -72.29 -12.50
C ILE A 77 42.36 -71.38 -13.16
N THR A 78 42.61 -71.17 -14.45
CA THR A 78 41.78 -70.65 -15.53
C THR A 78 40.26 -70.86 -15.42
N THR A 79 39.50 -69.77 -15.60
CA THR A 79 38.40 -69.67 -16.59
C THR A 79 38.24 -68.19 -16.99
N PRO A 80 38.16 -67.84 -18.29
CA PRO A 80 37.87 -66.49 -18.72
C PRO A 80 36.36 -66.30 -18.90
N PRO A 81 35.68 -65.40 -18.17
CA PRO A 81 34.39 -64.90 -18.61
C PRO A 81 34.60 -63.61 -19.41
N ARG A 82 34.41 -63.76 -20.72
CA ARG A 82 33.75 -62.80 -21.61
C ARG A 82 33.97 -61.31 -21.30
N ALA A 83 34.81 -60.70 -22.12
CA ALA A 83 34.65 -59.32 -22.54
C ALA A 83 33.24 -59.13 -23.14
N SER A 84 32.34 -58.49 -22.40
CA SER A 84 31.16 -57.81 -22.93
C SER A 84 30.38 -57.12 -21.81
N SER A 85 30.78 -55.91 -21.38
CA SER A 85 29.80 -54.94 -20.85
C SER A 85 30.27 -53.48 -20.73
N ASP A 86 31.45 -53.09 -21.21
CA ASP A 86 31.93 -51.70 -21.04
C ASP A 86 31.16 -50.62 -21.83
N ASN A 87 30.23 -50.99 -22.72
CA ASN A 87 29.48 -49.99 -23.50
C ASN A 87 28.18 -49.49 -22.83
N LYS A 88 27.69 -50.11 -21.74
CA LYS A 88 26.41 -49.70 -21.12
C LYS A 88 26.54 -48.50 -20.16
N ALA A 89 27.71 -48.27 -19.59
CA ALA A 89 27.95 -47.15 -18.69
C ALA A 89 28.11 -45.81 -19.45
N GLU A 90 28.75 -45.83 -20.62
CA GLU A 90 28.91 -44.63 -21.47
C GLU A 90 27.60 -44.19 -22.12
N GLU A 91 26.74 -45.12 -22.56
CA GLU A 91 25.41 -44.76 -23.12
C GLU A 91 24.46 -44.15 -22.07
N PHE A 92 24.51 -44.62 -20.83
CA PHE A 92 23.71 -44.06 -19.73
C PHE A 92 24.19 -42.65 -19.34
N SER A 93 25.51 -42.43 -19.34
CA SER A 93 26.10 -41.12 -19.03
C SER A 93 25.77 -40.09 -20.13
N ASN A 94 25.86 -40.47 -21.40
CA ASN A 94 25.55 -39.59 -22.53
C ASN A 94 24.06 -39.21 -22.62
N ARG A 95 23.13 -40.12 -22.25
CA ARG A 95 21.70 -39.78 -22.17
C ARG A 95 21.40 -38.73 -21.10
N ASN A 96 22.03 -38.83 -19.93
CA ASN A 96 21.84 -37.86 -18.86
C ASN A 96 22.41 -36.50 -19.24
N ILE A 97 23.56 -36.46 -19.92
CA ILE A 97 24.17 -35.23 -20.43
C ILE A 97 23.24 -34.53 -21.43
N LEU A 98 22.72 -35.26 -22.43
CA LEU A 98 21.77 -34.69 -23.40
C LEU A 98 20.49 -34.16 -22.75
N THR A 99 20.00 -34.84 -21.71
CA THR A 99 18.80 -34.40 -20.97
C THR A 99 19.08 -33.10 -20.21
N VAL A 100 20.26 -32.98 -19.58
CA VAL A 100 20.67 -31.76 -18.88
C VAL A 100 20.90 -30.59 -19.85
N GLU A 101 21.48 -30.85 -21.02
CA GLU A 101 21.63 -29.84 -22.07
C GLU A 101 20.28 -29.32 -22.59
N GLN A 102 19.31 -30.22 -22.76
CA GLN A 102 17.96 -29.84 -23.17
C GLN A 102 17.28 -29.00 -22.09
N ASN A 103 17.36 -29.41 -20.82
CA ASN A 103 16.81 -28.65 -19.71
C ASN A 103 17.44 -27.26 -19.58
N LEU A 104 18.76 -27.14 -19.84
CA LEU A 104 19.45 -25.84 -19.86
C LEU A 104 18.91 -24.92 -20.94
N LYS A 105 18.67 -25.44 -22.16
CA LYS A 105 18.07 -24.65 -23.24
C LYS A 105 16.64 -24.20 -22.91
N ASP A 106 15.85 -25.10 -22.32
CA ASP A 106 14.47 -24.78 -21.94
C ASP A 106 14.43 -23.72 -20.83
N LEU A 107 15.33 -23.81 -19.85
CA LEU A 107 15.53 -22.80 -18.81
C LEU A 107 15.96 -21.45 -19.39
N GLU A 108 16.85 -21.44 -20.38
CA GLU A 108 17.32 -20.22 -21.05
C GLU A 108 16.18 -19.54 -21.83
N LEU A 109 15.33 -20.33 -22.50
CA LEU A 109 14.12 -19.84 -23.15
C LEU A 109 13.12 -19.25 -22.15
N GLN A 110 12.86 -19.95 -21.04
CA GLN A 110 11.97 -19.44 -19.99
C GLN A 110 12.50 -18.14 -19.39
N LEU A 111 13.81 -18.05 -19.16
CA LEU A 111 14.45 -16.87 -18.61
C LEU A 111 14.33 -15.66 -19.56
N ASN A 112 14.51 -15.88 -20.86
CA ASN A 112 14.31 -14.83 -21.86
C ASN A 112 12.83 -14.42 -21.98
N SER A 113 11.90 -15.37 -21.90
CA SER A 113 10.46 -15.07 -21.88
C SER A 113 10.09 -14.21 -20.68
N ALA A 114 10.55 -14.59 -19.48
CA ALA A 114 10.29 -13.83 -18.25
C ALA A 114 10.91 -12.42 -18.30
N LYS A 115 12.10 -12.27 -18.89
CA LYS A 115 12.72 -10.94 -19.11
C LYS A 115 11.86 -10.03 -19.98
N ASN A 116 11.30 -10.57 -21.06
CA ASN A 116 10.44 -9.80 -21.95
C ASN A 116 9.14 -9.39 -21.24
N GLU A 117 8.53 -10.29 -20.47
CA GLU A 117 7.32 -9.99 -19.69
C GLU A 117 7.58 -8.90 -18.64
N ILE A 118 8.73 -8.94 -17.95
CA ILE A 118 9.14 -7.88 -17.01
C ILE A 118 9.28 -6.54 -17.72
N ALA A 119 9.84 -6.51 -18.92
CA ALA A 119 9.99 -5.28 -19.69
C ALA A 119 8.62 -4.70 -20.09
N ASP A 120 7.70 -5.55 -20.54
CA ASP A 120 6.35 -5.14 -20.92
C ASP A 120 5.55 -4.62 -19.72
N LEU A 121 5.59 -5.32 -18.58
CA LEU A 121 4.95 -4.86 -17.35
C LEU A 121 5.54 -3.54 -16.85
N SER A 122 6.86 -3.36 -16.96
CA SER A 122 7.52 -2.10 -16.59
C SER A 122 7.03 -0.93 -17.46
N ASN A 123 6.87 -1.16 -18.77
CA ASN A 123 6.35 -0.16 -19.69
C ASN A 123 4.88 0.19 -19.38
N GLN A 124 4.07 -0.79 -19.01
CA GLN A 124 2.69 -0.57 -18.58
C GLN A 124 2.62 0.27 -17.30
N ILE A 125 3.46 -0.02 -16.30
CA ILE A 125 3.54 0.75 -15.05
C ILE A 125 3.88 2.22 -15.35
N ILE A 126 4.87 2.47 -16.20
CA ILE A 126 5.26 3.84 -16.59
C ILE A 126 4.09 4.58 -17.26
N THR A 127 3.34 3.89 -18.11
CA THR A 127 2.18 4.47 -18.82
C THR A 127 1.06 4.82 -17.84
N LEU A 128 0.75 3.92 -16.91
CA LEU A 128 -0.26 4.15 -15.89
C LEU A 128 0.13 5.28 -14.93
N GLN A 129 1.39 5.36 -14.52
CA GLN A 129 1.88 6.46 -13.68
C GLN A 129 1.68 7.82 -14.36
N LYS A 130 1.97 7.93 -15.66
CA LYS A 130 1.71 9.16 -16.43
C LYS A 130 0.21 9.49 -16.50
N ALA A 131 -0.64 8.48 -16.69
CA ALA A 131 -2.08 8.67 -16.74
C ALA A 131 -2.67 9.13 -15.39
N VAL A 132 -2.15 8.61 -14.27
CA VAL A 132 -2.55 9.04 -12.92
C VAL A 132 -2.14 10.50 -12.68
N GLN A 133 -0.89 10.86 -12.98
CA GLN A 133 -0.43 12.26 -12.84
C GLN A 133 -1.25 13.24 -13.69
N ALA A 134 -1.62 12.85 -14.91
CA ALA A 134 -2.48 13.67 -15.76
C ALA A 134 -3.87 13.89 -15.12
N LYS A 135 -4.46 12.84 -14.54
CA LYS A 135 -5.75 12.95 -13.84
C LYS A 135 -5.68 13.80 -12.57
N GLU A 136 -4.62 13.66 -11.76
CA GLU A 136 -4.42 14.47 -10.56
C GLU A 136 -4.32 15.97 -10.89
N PHE A 137 -3.72 16.31 -12.04
CA PHE A 137 -3.65 17.68 -12.53
C PHE A 137 -5.02 18.23 -12.95
N GLU A 138 -5.83 17.42 -13.67
CA GLU A 138 -7.20 17.79 -14.05
C GLU A 138 -8.10 17.99 -12.81
N GLU A 139 -8.01 17.09 -11.83
CA GLU A 139 -8.80 17.17 -10.60
C GLU A 139 -8.43 18.40 -9.75
N SER A 140 -7.13 18.72 -9.65
CA SER A 140 -6.65 19.93 -8.98
C SER A 140 -7.17 21.21 -9.65
N SER A 141 -7.23 21.23 -10.98
CA SER A 141 -7.76 22.37 -11.74
C SER A 141 -9.27 22.57 -11.51
N LEU A 142 -10.05 21.49 -11.47
CA LEU A 142 -11.49 21.52 -11.20
C LEU A 142 -11.80 21.99 -9.77
N ILE A 143 -11.00 21.58 -8.79
CA ILE A 143 -11.13 22.04 -7.39
C ILE A 143 -10.88 23.55 -7.31
N GLN A 144 -9.84 24.07 -7.96
CA GLN A 144 -9.57 25.51 -8.00
C GLN A 144 -10.72 26.29 -8.65
N HIS A 145 -11.29 25.76 -9.74
CA HIS A 145 -12.42 26.40 -10.41
C HIS A 145 -13.69 26.42 -9.55
N THR A 146 -13.90 25.38 -8.75
CA THR A 146 -15.03 25.27 -7.81
C THR A 146 -14.87 26.21 -6.61
N ILE A 147 -13.65 26.35 -6.07
CA ILE A 147 -13.35 27.30 -4.99
C ILE A 147 -13.60 28.74 -5.46
N ASN A 148 -13.19 29.08 -6.68
CA ASN A 148 -13.45 30.40 -7.25
C ASN A 148 -14.95 30.69 -7.41
N LEU A 149 -15.72 29.73 -7.93
CA LEU A 149 -17.18 29.86 -8.06
C LEU A 149 -17.88 30.02 -6.71
N ASN A 150 -17.48 29.25 -5.69
CA ASN A 150 -18.03 29.39 -4.35
C ASN A 150 -17.67 30.73 -3.70
N SER A 151 -16.48 31.27 -3.98
CA SER A 151 -16.05 32.59 -3.47
C SER A 151 -16.82 33.76 -4.09
N GLU A 152 -17.38 33.60 -5.29
CA GLU A 152 -18.23 34.60 -5.92
C GLU A 152 -19.70 34.51 -5.44
N ILE A 153 -20.18 33.30 -5.15
CA ILE A 153 -21.52 33.09 -4.58
C ILE A 153 -21.62 33.70 -3.17
N ASP A 154 -20.57 33.57 -2.36
CA ASP A 154 -20.54 34.08 -0.98
C ASP A 154 -20.49 35.61 -0.87
N LYS A 155 -19.94 36.31 -1.87
CA LYS A 155 -19.88 37.79 -1.87
C LYS A 155 -21.23 38.46 -2.10
N SER A 156 -22.25 37.69 -2.50
CA SER A 156 -23.59 38.22 -2.80
C SER A 156 -24.60 38.03 -1.65
N LYS A 157 -24.27 37.23 -0.63
CA LYS A 157 -25.18 36.98 0.50
C LYS A 157 -25.01 38.06 1.56
N ARG A 158 -26.13 38.71 1.89
CA ARG A 158 -26.20 39.55 3.09
C ARG A 158 -26.10 38.66 4.33
N PRO A 159 -25.38 39.07 5.38
CA PRO A 159 -25.38 38.35 6.64
C PRO A 159 -26.80 38.21 7.18
N LYS A 160 -27.10 37.09 7.81
CA LYS A 160 -28.39 36.83 8.44
C LYS A 160 -28.42 37.36 9.85
N LEU A 161 -29.59 37.78 10.28
CA LEU A 161 -29.82 38.29 11.62
C LEU A 161 -31.05 37.62 12.24
N CYS A 162 -30.87 36.81 13.27
CA CYS A 162 -31.97 36.25 14.05
C CYS A 162 -32.30 37.17 15.21
N ILE A 163 -33.58 37.53 15.39
CA ILE A 163 -34.04 38.36 16.52
C ILE A 163 -35.09 37.60 17.30
N MET A 164 -34.81 37.31 18.56
CA MET A 164 -35.73 36.64 19.47
C MET A 164 -36.15 37.61 20.56
N THR A 165 -37.46 37.78 20.79
CA THR A 165 -37.93 38.67 21.86
C THR A 165 -39.18 38.13 22.54
N ASN A 166 -39.23 38.32 23.85
CA ASN A 166 -40.42 38.07 24.67
C ASN A 166 -41.13 39.36 25.11
N SER A 167 -40.56 40.53 24.76
CA SER A 167 -41.11 41.82 25.12
C SER A 167 -42.26 42.20 24.18
N SER A 168 -43.44 42.45 24.73
CA SER A 168 -44.61 42.92 23.98
C SER A 168 -44.53 44.40 23.56
N PHE A 169 -43.35 45.03 23.70
CA PHE A 169 -43.18 46.44 23.33
C PHE A 169 -43.11 46.60 21.81
N TRP A 170 -44.26 46.94 21.23
CA TRP A 170 -44.45 47.13 19.78
C TRP A 170 -43.44 48.10 19.14
N GLY A 171 -42.95 49.09 19.89
CA GLY A 171 -41.96 50.06 19.38
C GLY A 171 -40.60 49.45 19.06
N THR A 172 -40.19 48.40 19.78
CA THR A 172 -38.89 47.74 19.56
C THR A 172 -38.86 47.00 18.23
N LEU A 173 -39.96 46.37 17.86
CA LEU A 173 -40.07 45.62 16.60
C LEU A 173 -40.02 46.55 15.38
N SER A 174 -40.71 47.69 15.45
CA SER A 174 -40.68 48.68 14.37
C SER A 174 -39.29 49.32 14.21
N ALA A 175 -38.58 49.56 15.32
CA ALA A 175 -37.23 50.12 15.28
C ALA A 175 -36.23 49.14 14.65
N VAL A 176 -36.36 47.84 14.97
CA VAL A 176 -35.58 46.76 14.36
C VAL A 176 -35.80 46.71 12.85
N ASP A 177 -37.06 46.76 12.40
CA ASP A 177 -37.40 46.70 10.98
C ASP A 177 -36.86 47.90 10.21
N ALA A 178 -36.91 49.10 10.81
CA ALA A 178 -36.35 50.31 10.21
C ALA A 178 -34.82 50.28 10.13
N THR A 179 -34.15 49.68 11.12
CA THR A 179 -32.69 49.72 11.26
C THR A 179 -32.01 48.64 10.41
N PHE A 180 -32.46 47.39 10.51
CA PHE A 180 -31.70 46.24 10.03
C PHE A 180 -32.11 45.72 8.66
N ASN A 181 -33.32 46.04 8.18
CA ASN A 181 -33.86 45.52 6.91
C ASN A 181 -33.01 45.88 5.67
N LYS A 182 -32.17 46.92 5.76
CA LYS A 182 -31.29 47.32 4.64
C LYS A 182 -29.98 46.53 4.60
N GLN A 183 -29.53 46.00 5.72
CA GLN A 183 -28.19 45.44 5.89
C GLN A 183 -28.19 43.92 6.05
N PHE A 184 -29.25 43.36 6.63
CA PHE A 184 -29.33 41.94 6.98
C PHE A 184 -30.54 41.27 6.33
N ASP A 185 -30.41 39.98 6.06
CA ASP A 185 -31.56 39.09 5.85
C ASP A 185 -32.00 38.56 7.22
N TYR A 186 -33.05 39.13 7.81
CA TYR A 186 -33.36 38.88 9.22
C TYR A 186 -34.63 38.06 9.42
N ILE A 187 -34.59 37.17 10.41
CA ILE A 187 -35.70 36.33 10.86
C ILE A 187 -36.06 36.75 12.29
N ARG A 188 -37.36 36.78 12.58
CA ARG A 188 -37.87 37.20 13.89
C ARG A 188 -38.67 36.09 14.56
N TYR A 189 -38.36 35.83 15.82
CA TYR A 189 -39.14 34.99 16.72
C TYR A 189 -39.70 35.84 17.85
N PHE A 190 -41.02 35.93 17.91
CA PHE A 190 -41.72 36.71 18.93
C PHE A 190 -42.58 35.79 19.80
N SER A 191 -42.39 35.86 21.11
CA SER A 191 -43.11 35.04 22.08
C SER A 191 -43.45 35.89 23.31
N PRO A 192 -44.51 36.72 23.24
CA PRO A 192 -44.81 37.67 24.30
C PRO A 192 -45.13 36.98 25.63
N ASN A 193 -44.72 37.61 26.73
CA ASN A 193 -45.02 37.17 28.11
C ASN A 193 -44.53 35.74 28.41
N CYS A 194 -43.53 35.24 27.68
CA CYS A 194 -42.92 33.95 27.98
C CYS A 194 -41.63 34.15 28.79
N ASN A 195 -41.32 33.18 29.65
CA ASN A 195 -40.01 33.16 30.28
C ASN A 195 -38.91 32.88 29.24
N ILE A 196 -37.67 33.13 29.63
CA ILE A 196 -36.52 32.98 28.75
C ILE A 196 -36.31 31.54 28.26
N LYS A 197 -36.62 30.55 29.10
CA LYS A 197 -36.51 29.13 28.76
C LYS A 197 -37.43 28.73 27.60
N TYR A 198 -38.66 29.25 27.59
CA TYR A 198 -39.60 29.07 26.48
C TYR A 198 -39.16 29.86 25.24
N LEU A 199 -38.61 31.06 25.42
CA LEU A 199 -38.09 31.85 24.29
C LEU A 199 -36.95 31.11 23.57
N LEU A 200 -36.06 30.46 24.32
CA LEU A 200 -34.91 29.73 23.78
C LEU A 200 -35.21 28.27 23.42
N GLN A 201 -36.43 27.81 23.65
CA GLN A 201 -36.80 26.45 23.30
C GLN A 201 -36.58 26.22 21.79
N TYR A 202 -35.86 25.15 21.46
CA TYR A 202 -35.47 24.79 20.10
C TYR A 202 -34.60 25.83 19.38
N ILE A 203 -33.69 26.49 20.09
CA ILE A 203 -32.77 27.48 19.51
C ILE A 203 -31.99 26.91 18.30
N ASP A 204 -31.58 25.64 18.31
CA ASP A 204 -30.87 25.00 17.19
C ASP A 204 -31.70 25.00 15.90
N LYS A 205 -33.02 24.80 16.04
CA LYS A 205 -33.95 24.86 14.91
C LYS A 205 -34.18 26.30 14.45
N LYS A 206 -34.25 27.25 15.40
CA LYS A 206 -34.43 28.68 15.10
C LYS A 206 -33.23 29.27 14.39
N LEU A 207 -32.04 28.80 14.72
CA LEU A 207 -30.76 29.16 14.12
C LEU A 207 -30.37 28.26 12.93
N HIS A 208 -31.26 27.37 12.48
CA HIS A 208 -30.96 26.50 11.36
C HIS A 208 -30.60 27.31 10.11
N GLY A 209 -29.44 26.97 9.51
CA GLY A 209 -28.91 27.68 8.35
C GLY A 209 -28.28 29.04 8.65
N HIS A 210 -28.01 29.35 9.92
CA HIS A 210 -27.11 30.43 10.31
C HIS A 210 -25.67 29.90 10.38
N ASP A 211 -24.70 30.73 10.00
CA ASP A 211 -23.27 30.42 10.08
C ASP A 211 -22.56 31.25 11.17
N MET A 212 -21.23 31.17 11.21
CA MET A 212 -20.39 31.88 12.20
C MET A 212 -20.29 33.40 11.95
N TRP A 213 -20.73 33.88 10.79
CA TRP A 213 -20.72 35.29 10.41
C TRP A 213 -22.09 35.95 10.61
N ASP A 214 -23.13 35.14 10.82
CA ASP A 214 -24.47 35.58 11.14
C ASP A 214 -24.61 36.02 12.61
N TYR A 215 -25.65 36.79 12.88
CA TYR A 215 -25.89 37.39 14.19
C TYR A 215 -27.20 36.91 14.82
N CYS A 216 -27.22 36.76 16.14
CA CYS A 216 -28.44 36.51 16.90
C CYS A 216 -28.58 37.53 18.03
N ILE A 217 -29.69 38.26 18.06
CA ILE A 217 -30.04 39.21 19.11
C ILE A 217 -31.21 38.65 19.90
N ILE A 218 -31.00 38.45 21.20
CA ILE A 218 -32.04 38.01 22.12
C ILE A 218 -32.41 39.20 23.01
N MET A 219 -33.63 39.70 22.85
CA MET A 219 -34.15 40.83 23.61
C MET A 219 -35.07 40.32 24.72
N ILE A 220 -34.67 40.57 25.96
CA ILE A 220 -35.41 40.12 27.15
C ILE A 220 -36.05 41.33 27.80
N GLY A 221 -37.36 41.26 28.05
CA GLY A 221 -38.06 42.31 28.78
C GLY A 221 -37.54 42.45 30.22
N GLU A 222 -37.49 43.69 30.74
CA GLU A 222 -37.00 43.98 32.09
C GLU A 222 -37.77 43.20 33.18
N ARG A 223 -39.08 43.04 33.00
CA ARG A 223 -39.92 42.27 33.93
C ARG A 223 -39.49 40.81 33.98
N ASP A 224 -39.28 40.20 32.83
CA ASP A 224 -38.90 38.79 32.74
C ASP A 224 -37.50 38.58 33.30
N PHE A 225 -36.57 39.49 32.96
CA PHE A 225 -35.22 39.50 33.51
C PHE A 225 -35.20 39.53 35.04
N ARG A 226 -36.01 40.40 35.67
CA ARG A 226 -36.14 40.48 37.12
C ARG A 226 -36.72 39.20 37.73
N THR A 227 -37.62 38.51 37.03
CA THR A 227 -38.23 37.27 37.54
C THR A 227 -37.33 36.05 37.44
N THR A 228 -36.54 35.92 36.37
CA THR A 228 -35.65 34.77 36.19
C THR A 228 -34.30 34.95 36.86
N CYS A 229 -33.81 36.19 37.00
CA CYS A 229 -32.60 36.61 37.73
C CYS A 229 -31.32 35.77 37.48
N ASP A 230 -31.30 34.95 36.42
CA ASP A 230 -30.24 33.98 36.17
C ASP A 230 -29.66 34.15 34.76
N CYS A 231 -28.83 35.18 34.61
CA CYS A 231 -28.00 35.36 33.41
C CYS A 231 -27.09 34.15 33.16
N ILE A 232 -26.77 33.37 34.20
CA ILE A 232 -25.86 32.23 34.08
C ILE A 232 -26.58 31.07 33.41
N GLU A 233 -27.83 30.78 33.79
CA GLU A 233 -28.65 29.75 33.13
C GLU A 233 -28.90 30.10 31.64
N LEU A 234 -29.11 31.39 31.34
CA LEU A 234 -29.21 31.90 29.97
C LEU A 234 -27.95 31.58 29.15
N VAL A 235 -26.78 31.98 29.64
CA VAL A 235 -25.51 31.78 28.93
C VAL A 235 -25.21 30.29 28.76
N LYS A 236 -25.51 29.46 29.78
CA LYS A 236 -25.38 28.00 29.68
C LYS A 236 -26.26 27.42 28.58
N THR A 237 -27.54 27.80 28.56
CA THR A 237 -28.50 27.31 27.56
C THR A 237 -28.08 27.67 26.13
N ILE A 238 -27.54 28.87 25.92
CA ILE A 238 -27.05 29.30 24.59
C ILE A 238 -25.75 28.57 24.21
N ARG A 239 -24.86 28.28 25.17
CA ARG A 239 -23.57 27.64 24.90
C ARG A 239 -23.69 26.14 24.63
N GLU A 240 -24.69 25.49 25.19
CA GLU A 240 -24.94 24.05 25.05
C GLU A 240 -25.80 23.70 23.83
N ALA A 241 -26.40 24.71 23.20
CA ALA A 241 -27.12 24.64 21.93
C ALA A 241 -26.19 24.75 20.73
#